data_AF-A0A142WSJ2-F1
#
_entry.id   AF-A0A142WSJ2-F1
#
_cell.length_a   1.000
_cell.length_b   1.000
_cell.length_c   1.000
_cell.angle_alpha   90.00
_cell.angle_beta   90.00
_cell.angle_gamma   90.00
#
_symmetry.space_group_name_H-M   'P 1'
#
loop_
_entity.id
_entity.type
_entity.pdbx_description
1 polymer ?
#
loop_
_entity_poly.entity_id
_entity_poly.type
_entity_poly.pdbx_seq_one_letter_code
_entity_poly.pdbx_strand_id
1 'polypeptide(L)'
;MENEIVRATDSSVIPGLAYRVANAANIAAIDRLVDATRYPYVVAWGKWLGFTPQAVQKNVLQAQEDNAPPESIQKIDGQWRVLDDIQNDENRRRVVQFARSAHGRAR
;
A
#
# COMPACT_ATOMS: atom_id res chain seq x y z
N MET A 1 12.40 16.71 28.99
CA MET A 1 11.58 15.49 28.82
C MET A 1 10.63 15.82 27.68
N GLU A 2 11.08 15.63 26.45
CA GLU A 2 10.33 15.99 25.25
C GLU A 2 10.11 14.72 24.44
N ASN A 3 8.90 14.17 24.56
CA ASN A 3 8.40 13.11 23.70
C ASN A 3 8.01 13.76 22.37
N GLU A 4 8.96 13.80 21.43
CA GLU A 4 8.66 14.10 20.05
C GLU A 4 7.89 12.90 19.48
N ILE A 5 6.56 13.02 19.50
CA ILE A 5 5.65 12.13 18.79
C ILE A 5 6.02 12.28 17.32
N VAL A 6 6.80 11.33 16.80
CA VAL A 6 7.02 11.14 15.38
C VAL A 6 5.64 10.87 14.77
N ARG A 7 5.01 11.93 14.28
CA ARG A 7 3.83 11.87 13.42
C ARG A 7 4.26 11.18 12.14
N ALA A 8 4.20 9.85 12.14
CA ALA A 8 4.37 9.03 10.95
C ALA A 8 3.13 9.13 10.04
N THR A 9 2.82 10.36 9.63
CA THR A 9 1.97 10.74 8.49
C THR A 9 2.41 12.11 7.93
N ASP A 10 3.57 12.63 8.36
CA ASP A 10 4.13 13.90 7.91
C ASP A 10 4.92 13.75 6.60
N SER A 11 4.78 14.73 5.74
CA SER A 11 4.83 14.62 4.27
C SER A 11 6.22 14.82 3.68
N SER A 12 7.26 14.17 4.22
CA SER A 12 8.66 14.48 3.88
C SER A 12 9.49 13.33 3.30
N VAL A 13 8.93 12.15 3.06
CA VAL A 13 9.69 11.04 2.42
C VAL A 13 9.12 10.73 1.04
N ILE A 14 9.75 11.32 0.02
CA ILE A 14 9.76 10.75 -1.34
C ILE A 14 11.07 9.96 -1.44
N PRO A 15 11.10 8.62 -1.27
CA PRO A 15 12.23 7.84 -1.70
C PRO A 15 12.28 7.94 -3.23
N GLY A 16 13.43 8.40 -3.70
CA GLY A 16 13.63 8.91 -5.04
C GLY A 16 13.08 8.04 -6.16
N LEU A 17 12.56 8.78 -7.14
CA LEU A 17 12.36 8.50 -8.56
C LEU A 17 13.56 7.82 -9.29
N ALA A 18 14.56 7.30 -8.58
CA ALA A 18 15.87 6.87 -9.10
C ALA A 18 15.85 5.52 -9.84
N TYR A 19 14.72 4.83 -9.91
CA TYR A 19 14.66 3.45 -10.43
C TYR A 19 13.63 3.25 -11.56
N ARG A 20 13.47 4.22 -12.47
CA ARG A 20 12.42 4.18 -13.53
C ARG A 20 12.37 2.87 -14.36
N VAL A 21 13.48 2.13 -14.50
CA VAL A 21 13.52 0.86 -15.27
C VAL A 21 13.17 -0.39 -14.43
N ALA A 22 13.57 -0.49 -13.15
CA ALA A 22 13.05 -1.56 -12.28
C ALA A 22 11.61 -1.29 -11.83
N ASN A 23 11.15 -0.04 -11.93
CA ASN A 23 9.81 0.36 -11.53
C ASN A 23 8.73 -0.27 -12.43
N ALA A 24 8.94 -0.40 -13.75
CA ALA A 24 7.90 -0.94 -14.64
C ALA A 24 7.61 -2.44 -14.40
N ALA A 25 8.67 -3.26 -14.26
CA ALA A 25 8.52 -4.69 -13.98
C ALA A 25 7.94 -4.93 -12.57
N ASN A 26 8.36 -4.14 -11.58
CA ASN A 26 7.83 -4.20 -10.23
C ASN A 26 6.36 -3.75 -10.18
N ILE A 27 6.00 -2.68 -10.88
CA ILE A 27 4.60 -2.22 -11.00
C ILE A 27 3.74 -3.32 -11.63
N ALA A 28 4.20 -3.95 -12.72
CA ALA A 28 3.45 -5.02 -13.37
C ALA A 28 3.29 -6.27 -12.48
N ALA A 29 4.32 -6.61 -11.71
CA ALA A 29 4.24 -7.72 -10.74
C ALA A 29 3.29 -7.41 -9.58
N ILE A 30 3.32 -6.18 -9.06
CA ILE A 30 2.41 -5.71 -8.00
C ILE A 30 0.97 -5.65 -8.50
N ASP A 31 0.74 -5.22 -9.74
CA ASP A 31 -0.61 -5.20 -10.34
C ASP A 31 -1.24 -6.59 -10.38
N ARG A 32 -0.46 -7.64 -10.68
CA ARG A 32 -0.94 -9.04 -10.62
C ARG A 32 -1.30 -9.49 -9.21
N LEU A 33 -0.67 -8.94 -8.17
CA LEU A 33 -0.99 -9.28 -6.78
C LEU A 33 -2.33 -8.70 -6.35
N VAL A 34 -2.75 -7.54 -6.88
CA VAL A 34 -4.01 -6.89 -6.49
C VAL A 34 -5.20 -7.80 -6.77
N ASP A 35 -5.23 -8.45 -7.94
CA ASP A 35 -6.34 -9.32 -8.34
C ASP A 35 -6.31 -10.70 -7.67
N ALA A 36 -5.17 -11.08 -7.09
CA ALA A 36 -4.97 -12.38 -6.45
C ALA A 36 -5.23 -12.37 -4.93
N THR A 37 -5.68 -11.25 -4.36
CA THR A 37 -5.82 -11.10 -2.90
C THR A 37 -7.14 -10.47 -2.48
N ARG A 38 -7.63 -10.85 -1.28
CA ARG A 38 -8.72 -10.16 -0.58
C ARG A 38 -8.31 -8.79 0.01
N TYR A 39 -7.03 -8.42 -0.10
CA TYR A 39 -6.42 -7.21 0.45
C TYR A 39 -5.92 -6.24 -0.63
N PRO A 40 -6.78 -5.74 -1.52
CA PRO A 40 -6.36 -4.89 -2.63
C PRO A 40 -5.75 -3.56 -2.17
N TYR A 41 -6.16 -3.06 -0.99
CA TYR A 41 -5.68 -1.80 -0.43
C TYR A 41 -4.26 -1.90 0.14
N VAL A 42 -3.85 -3.04 0.68
CA VAL A 42 -2.45 -3.30 1.06
C VAL A 42 -1.54 -3.23 -0.17
N VAL A 43 -1.99 -3.82 -1.28
CA VAL A 43 -1.25 -3.82 -2.54
C VAL A 43 -1.19 -2.41 -3.14
N ALA A 44 -2.32 -1.71 -3.18
CA ALA A 44 -2.40 -0.34 -3.67
C ALA A 44 -1.54 0.63 -2.86
N TRP A 45 -1.52 0.48 -1.53
CA TRP A 45 -0.70 1.27 -0.64
C TRP A 45 0.80 1.00 -0.85
N GLY A 46 1.19 -0.27 -0.94
CA GLY A 46 2.58 -0.64 -1.26
C GLY A 46 3.04 -0.12 -2.63
N LYS A 47 2.16 -0.17 -3.64
CA LYS A 47 2.42 0.43 -4.97
C LYS A 47 2.64 1.94 -4.87
N TRP A 48 1.78 2.63 -4.13
CA TRP A 48 1.87 4.08 -3.94
C TRP A 48 3.18 4.49 -3.24
N LEU A 49 3.62 3.73 -2.24
CA LEU A 49 4.88 3.97 -1.53
C LEU A 49 6.13 3.48 -2.28
N GLY A 50 5.97 2.82 -3.43
CA GLY A 50 7.09 2.29 -4.21
C GLY A 50 7.76 1.06 -3.58
N PHE A 51 7.01 0.25 -2.82
CA PHE A 51 7.52 -1.00 -2.26
C PHE A 51 7.87 -2.02 -3.35
N THR A 52 8.78 -2.95 -3.03
CA THR A 52 9.08 -4.08 -3.90
C THR A 52 7.93 -5.09 -3.90
N PRO A 53 7.75 -5.89 -4.97
CA PRO A 53 6.71 -6.93 -5.02
C PRO A 53 6.77 -7.89 -3.83
N GLN A 54 7.98 -8.27 -3.39
CA GLN A 54 8.19 -9.17 -2.25
C GLN A 54 7.72 -8.55 -0.94
N ALA A 55 7.99 -7.25 -0.72
CA ALA A 55 7.54 -6.55 0.47
C ALA A 55 6.00 -6.45 0.51
N VAL A 56 5.38 -6.18 -0.64
CA VAL A 56 3.92 -6.17 -0.77
C VAL A 56 3.34 -7.56 -0.51
N GLN A 57 3.90 -8.61 -1.09
CA GLN A 57 3.46 -9.98 -0.87
C GLN A 57 3.55 -10.38 0.61
N LYS A 58 4.64 -10.02 1.29
CA LYS A 58 4.81 -10.27 2.73
C LYS A 58 3.71 -9.57 3.55
N ASN A 59 3.39 -8.31 3.24
CA ASN A 59 2.31 -7.59 3.93
C ASN A 59 0.94 -8.21 3.66
N VAL A 60 0.67 -8.68 2.44
CA VAL A 60 -0.56 -9.38 2.11
C VAL A 60 -0.68 -10.70 2.88
N LEU A 61 0.38 -11.50 2.94
CA LEU A 61 0.40 -12.74 3.73
C LEU A 61 0.18 -12.45 5.21
N GLN A 62 0.83 -11.43 5.77
CA GLN A 62 0.60 -11.02 7.15
C GLN A 62 -0.85 -10.59 7.39
N ALA A 63 -1.46 -9.85 6.45
CA ALA A 63 -2.87 -9.46 6.56
C ALA A 63 -3.80 -10.69 6.56
N GLN A 64 -3.48 -11.70 5.74
CA GLN A 64 -4.20 -12.98 5.71
C GLN A 64 -4.08 -13.73 7.04
N GLU A 65 -2.87 -13.90 7.55
CA GLU A 65 -2.58 -14.58 8.82
C GLU A 65 -3.28 -13.90 10.01
N ASP A 66 -3.23 -12.57 10.05
CA ASP A 66 -3.83 -11.77 11.12
C ASP A 66 -5.36 -11.67 11.00
N ASN A 67 -5.97 -12.18 9.92
CA ASN A 67 -7.36 -11.90 9.54
C ASN A 67 -7.70 -10.41 9.60
N ALA A 68 -6.81 -9.58 9.04
CA ALA A 68 -6.99 -8.15 8.98
C ALA A 68 -8.29 -7.77 8.22
N PRO A 69 -8.86 -6.58 8.48
CA PRO A 69 -9.96 -6.05 7.68
C PRO A 69 -9.61 -5.92 6.18
N PRO A 70 -10.53 -6.20 5.25
CA PRO A 70 -10.27 -6.09 3.80
C PRO A 70 -9.77 -4.71 3.34
N GLU A 71 -10.18 -3.65 4.03
CA GLU A 71 -9.81 -2.25 3.81
C GLU A 71 -8.46 -1.83 4.40
N SER A 72 -7.70 -2.80 4.95
CA SER A 72 -6.38 -2.55 5.53
C SER A 72 -5.37 -2.07 4.47
N ILE A 73 -4.48 -1.16 4.88
CA ILE A 73 -3.42 -0.61 4.03
C ILE A 73 -2.01 -0.99 4.51
N GLN A 74 -1.78 -1.03 5.83
CA GLN A 74 -0.51 -1.45 6.43
C GLN A 74 -0.68 -1.70 7.93
N LYS A 75 0.26 -2.43 8.54
CA LYS A 75 0.33 -2.64 9.98
C LYS A 75 1.36 -1.68 10.60
N ILE A 76 0.95 -0.88 11.59
CA ILE A 76 1.81 0.02 12.36
C ILE A 76 1.57 -0.26 13.83
N ASP A 77 2.63 -0.40 14.64
CA ASP A 77 2.55 -0.61 16.08
C ASP A 77 1.61 -1.76 16.49
N GLY A 78 1.63 -2.84 15.69
CA GLY A 78 0.80 -4.02 15.92
C GLY A 78 -0.65 -3.90 15.44
N GLN A 79 -1.09 -2.73 14.98
CA GLN A 79 -2.46 -2.48 14.53
C GLN A 79 -2.54 -2.31 13.01
N TRP A 80 -3.57 -2.89 12.41
CA TRP A 80 -3.88 -2.66 11.00
C TRP A 80 -4.53 -1.29 10.83
N ARG A 81 -3.86 -0.42 10.07
CA ARG A 81 -4.42 0.84 9.60
C ARG A 81 -5.28 0.56 8.38
N VAL A 82 -6.37 1.28 8.27
CA VAL A 82 -7.35 1.13 7.20
C VAL A 82 -7.32 2.34 6.27
N LEU A 83 -7.96 2.21 5.11
CA LEU A 83 -8.03 3.28 4.11
C LEU A 83 -8.50 4.62 4.71
N ASP A 84 -9.44 4.59 5.66
CA ASP A 84 -9.99 5.79 6.28
C ASP A 84 -9.03 6.50 7.24
N ASP A 85 -7.94 5.85 7.65
CA ASP A 85 -6.86 6.47 8.43
C ASP A 85 -5.97 7.40 7.57
N ILE A 86 -6.08 7.35 6.24
CA ILE A 86 -5.33 8.25 5.35
C ILE A 86 -5.93 9.65 5.42
N GLN A 87 -5.30 10.54 6.19
CA GLN A 87 -5.79 11.90 6.40
C GLN A 87 -5.83 12.77 5.13
N ASN A 88 -4.92 12.52 4.18
CA ASN A 88 -4.88 13.26 2.94
C ASN A 88 -5.85 12.66 1.91
N ASP A 89 -6.91 13.39 1.58
CA ASP A 89 -7.96 12.96 0.64
C ASP A 89 -7.44 12.64 -0.77
N GLU A 90 -6.43 13.37 -1.25
CA GLU A 90 -5.84 13.10 -2.57
C GLU A 90 -5.13 11.74 -2.57
N ASN A 91 -4.32 11.47 -1.55
CA ASN A 91 -3.65 10.18 -1.39
C ASN A 91 -4.67 9.05 -1.24
N ARG A 92 -5.72 9.26 -0.45
CA ARG A 92 -6.81 8.29 -0.30
C ARG A 92 -7.45 7.96 -1.66
N ARG A 93 -7.76 8.99 -2.47
CA ARG A 93 -8.31 8.80 -3.82
C ARG A 93 -7.35 8.04 -4.74
N ARG A 94 -6.04 8.33 -4.71
CA ARG A 94 -5.03 7.62 -5.52
C ARG A 94 -4.96 6.14 -5.17
N VAL A 95 -4.97 5.81 -3.87
CA VAL A 95 -4.96 4.42 -3.38
C VAL A 95 -6.22 3.68 -3.83
N VAL A 96 -7.39 4.31 -3.72
CA VAL A 96 -8.65 3.74 -4.23
C VAL A 96 -8.59 3.50 -5.74
N GLN A 97 -8.02 4.43 -6.52
CA GLN A 97 -7.87 4.26 -7.96
C GLN A 97 -6.98 3.07 -8.30
N PHE A 98 -5.85 2.88 -7.60
CA PHE A 98 -4.98 1.72 -7.83
C PHE A 98 -5.67 0.41 -7.44
N ALA A 99 -6.39 0.37 -6.32
CA ALA A 99 -7.14 -0.81 -5.90
C ALA A 99 -8.23 -1.19 -6.92
N ARG A 100 -8.91 -0.19 -7.53
CA ARG A 100 -9.95 -0.42 -8.55
C ARG A 100 -9.41 -0.74 -9.93
N SER A 101 -8.29 -0.16 -10.33
CA SER A 101 -7.71 -0.32 -11.68
C SER A 101 -7.22 -1.73 -11.96
N ALA A 102 -6.98 -2.53 -10.92
CA ALA A 102 -6.71 -3.96 -11.05
C ALA A 102 -7.96 -4.73 -11.49
N HIS A 103 -9.10 -4.49 -10.84
CA HIS A 103 -10.36 -5.19 -11.14
C HIS A 103 -11.00 -4.77 -12.47
N GLY A 104 -10.54 -3.67 -13.08
CA GLY A 104 -11.08 -3.12 -14.33
C GLY A 104 -10.45 -3.67 -15.63
N ARG A 105 -9.38 -4.47 -15.57
CA ARG A 105 -8.64 -4.96 -16.76
C ARG A 105 -8.93 -6.41 -17.17
N ALA A 106 -9.97 -7.02 -16.62
CA ALA A 106 -10.48 -8.31 -17.09
C ALA A 106 -11.79 -8.10 -17.87
N ARG A 107 -11.70 -7.67 -19.14
CA ARG A 107 -12.74 -7.83 -20.15
C ARG A 107 -12.12 -8.02 -21.52
#